data_AF-A0A7C9NMK8-F1
#
_entry.id   AF-A0A7C9NMK8-F1
#
_cell.length_a   1.000
_cell.length_b   1.000
_cell.length_c   1.000
_cell.angle_alpha   90.00
_cell.angle_beta   90.00
_cell.angle_gamma   90.00
#
_symmetry.space_group_name_H-M   'P 1'
#
loop_
_entity.id
_entity.type
_entity.pdbx_description
1 polymer ?
#
loop_
_entity_poly.entity_id
_entity_poly.type
_entity_poly.pdbx_seq_one_letter_code
_entity_poly.pdbx_strand_id
1 'polypeptide(L)'
;MAKPASSDGAEPDGCGPAAAPALVALRCLVALVLLMASGGVINGTIYASMASFFAVGREIATCANALAFVLLAVVALRRPSLLDGRAITAGVAVTVVAGALCMAAGISLRNPPLLLAGLLCRSVSSAWATGLFTVALSTLPTGRSVLLVTAGGAVLSGAAGILIPAGCPVAAACAILAVCTIAPLALVQGIADPSLACIRQGGGIAMRDLKGFAPFVPLVLCMFLMAVASGYAIAFNQQNDAPVVNLAGDAIVAIVFVGLLAASPRKSEDLLFTLSVLLVVAGYLVAPYELVSASGFANALLGAGRDCFHLLLWILLAFVGRRNLFMLLPVVGFVRAASSLGTDVGAIVGHATNRLIASDPQLASIVASVMLFGFVAVLWTSFRRFSFTDAVNEVRLVTSPEIEGIGSRLDDACRVLGKQCGLTPRETEILVLLAKGRDGKFVAEKYVLSYQTVKTHIKHLYAKLSIHSRQELISLVDQTQVAMAAGTAEERAEG
;
A
#
# COMPACT_ATOMS: atom_id res chain seq x y z
N MET A 1 14.71 -44.22 -34.47
CA MET A 1 13.98 -44.36 -33.20
C MET A 1 14.97 -44.77 -32.12
N ALA A 2 15.40 -43.83 -31.27
CA ALA A 2 15.84 -44.03 -29.88
C ALA A 2 16.32 -42.66 -29.36
N LYS A 3 15.65 -42.16 -28.32
CA LYS A 3 15.80 -40.85 -27.67
C LYS A 3 16.78 -41.01 -26.50
N PRO A 4 17.68 -40.05 -26.19
CA PRO A 4 18.52 -40.16 -25.00
C PRO A 4 17.77 -39.71 -23.74
N ALA A 5 18.15 -40.33 -22.62
CA ALA A 5 17.53 -40.25 -21.30
C ALA A 5 17.65 -38.86 -20.66
N SER A 6 16.56 -38.43 -20.02
CA SER A 6 16.52 -37.29 -19.10
C SER A 6 17.05 -37.72 -17.73
N SER A 7 18.04 -37.01 -17.21
CA SER A 7 18.49 -37.10 -15.83
C SER A 7 17.51 -36.35 -14.92
N ASP A 8 16.84 -37.08 -14.04
CA ASP A 8 16.09 -36.54 -12.90
C ASP A 8 17.06 -35.78 -11.97
N GLY A 9 16.85 -34.47 -11.87
CA GLY A 9 17.44 -33.64 -10.84
C GLY A 9 16.44 -33.50 -9.70
N ALA A 10 16.73 -34.16 -8.57
CA ALA A 10 15.98 -34.02 -7.33
C ALA A 10 16.02 -32.57 -6.83
N GLU A 11 14.86 -31.96 -6.64
CA GLU A 11 14.70 -30.71 -5.88
C GLU A 11 14.96 -30.99 -4.39
N PRO A 12 15.65 -30.10 -3.66
CA PRO A 12 15.87 -30.26 -2.23
C PRO A 12 14.58 -29.93 -1.46
N ASP A 13 14.03 -30.95 -0.79
CA ASP A 13 13.02 -30.84 0.26
C ASP A 13 13.49 -29.87 1.36
N GLY A 14 12.74 -28.81 1.61
CA GLY A 14 13.09 -27.86 2.67
C GLY A 14 12.22 -26.62 2.82
N CYS A 15 10.92 -26.75 3.09
CA CYS A 15 10.17 -25.81 3.93
C CYS A 15 8.81 -26.44 4.31
N GLY A 16 8.30 -26.21 5.54
CA GLY A 16 6.99 -26.71 5.99
C GLY A 16 5.83 -26.34 5.06
N PRO A 17 4.62 -26.91 5.23
CA PRO A 17 3.57 -26.88 4.21
C PRO A 17 3.23 -25.44 3.84
N ALA A 18 3.72 -24.99 2.69
CA ALA A 18 3.30 -23.74 2.09
C ALA A 18 1.79 -23.83 1.92
N ALA A 19 1.04 -22.91 2.53
CA ALA A 19 -0.41 -22.88 2.39
C ALA A 19 -0.75 -22.92 0.89
N ALA A 20 -1.65 -23.82 0.50
CA ALA A 20 -2.00 -24.00 -0.91
C ALA A 20 -2.33 -22.64 -1.55
N PRO A 21 -1.87 -22.36 -2.78
CA PRO A 21 -2.00 -21.04 -3.42
C PRO A 21 -3.45 -20.56 -3.50
N ALA A 22 -4.42 -21.48 -3.59
CA ALA A 22 -5.84 -21.19 -3.53
C ALA A 22 -6.30 -20.65 -2.16
N LEU A 23 -5.77 -21.18 -1.05
CA LEU A 23 -6.10 -20.72 0.31
C LEU A 23 -5.54 -19.32 0.57
N VAL A 24 -4.34 -19.02 0.06
CA VAL A 24 -3.76 -17.67 0.12
C VAL A 24 -4.63 -16.67 -0.63
N ALA A 25 -5.03 -17.01 -1.87
CA ALA A 25 -5.92 -16.18 -2.67
C ALA A 25 -7.27 -15.95 -1.98
N LEU A 26 -7.87 -16.99 -1.40
CA LEU A 26 -9.13 -16.87 -0.65
C LEU A 26 -9.01 -15.94 0.57
N ARG A 27 -7.93 -16.06 1.35
CA ARG A 27 -7.69 -15.17 2.49
C ARG A 27 -7.54 -13.72 2.06
N CYS A 28 -6.79 -13.46 0.98
CA CYS A 28 -6.67 -12.11 0.40
C CYS A 28 -8.01 -11.60 -0.13
N LEU A 29 -8.82 -12.44 -0.78
CA LEU A 29 -10.16 -12.07 -1.25
C LEU A 29 -11.05 -11.62 -0.08
N VAL A 30 -11.15 -12.44 0.97
CA VAL A 30 -11.97 -12.12 2.15
C VAL A 30 -11.45 -10.87 2.85
N ALA A 31 -10.13 -10.72 2.98
CA ALA A 31 -9.51 -9.52 3.55
C ALA A 31 -9.86 -8.26 2.75
N LEU A 32 -9.84 -8.31 1.42
CA LEU A 32 -10.19 -7.18 0.57
C LEU A 32 -11.68 -6.81 0.69
N VAL A 33 -12.57 -7.81 0.68
CA VAL A 33 -14.02 -7.58 0.88
C VAL A 33 -14.28 -6.85 2.19
N LEU A 34 -13.65 -7.29 3.28
CA LEU A 34 -13.78 -6.65 4.59
C LEU A 34 -13.20 -5.23 4.62
N LEU A 35 -12.03 -5.01 4.01
CA LEU A 35 -11.43 -3.68 3.90
C LEU A 35 -12.32 -2.72 3.09
N MET A 36 -12.92 -3.18 2.00
CA MET A 36 -13.84 -2.35 1.20
C MET A 36 -15.16 -2.10 1.93
N ALA A 37 -15.73 -3.11 2.60
CA ALA A 37 -16.91 -2.96 3.44
C ALA A 37 -16.70 -1.92 4.56
N SER A 38 -15.49 -1.85 5.13
CA SER A 38 -15.14 -0.82 6.13
C SER A 38 -15.28 0.61 5.58
N GLY A 39 -15.02 0.80 4.28
CA GLY A 39 -15.22 2.07 3.57
C GLY A 39 -16.70 2.39 3.35
N GLY A 40 -17.53 1.37 3.10
CA GLY A 40 -18.99 1.51 3.03
C GLY A 40 -19.58 1.98 4.36
N VAL A 41 -19.21 1.33 5.47
CA VAL A 41 -19.75 1.64 6.81
C VAL A 41 -19.37 3.04 7.29
N ILE A 42 -18.12 3.45 7.09
CA ILE A 42 -17.68 4.79 7.54
C ILE A 42 -18.45 5.89 6.78
N ASN A 43 -18.60 5.76 5.45
CA ASN A 43 -19.24 6.78 4.63
C ASN A 43 -20.76 6.74 4.75
N GLY A 44 -21.37 5.56 4.78
CA GLY A 44 -22.82 5.39 4.82
C GLY A 44 -23.46 5.57 6.20
N THR A 45 -22.69 5.45 7.29
CA THR A 45 -23.25 5.51 8.65
C THR A 45 -22.52 6.47 9.57
N ILE A 46 -21.20 6.35 9.72
CA ILE A 46 -20.45 7.13 10.73
C ILE A 46 -20.41 8.61 10.34
N TYR A 47 -20.03 8.91 9.10
CA TYR A 47 -19.98 10.30 8.60
C TYR A 47 -21.37 10.94 8.51
N ALA A 48 -22.37 10.18 8.05
CA ALA A 48 -23.76 10.65 8.06
C ALA A 48 -24.25 11.00 9.48
N SER A 49 -23.94 10.15 10.47
CA SER A 49 -24.37 10.35 11.87
C SER A 49 -23.76 11.58 12.54
N MET A 50 -22.57 12.01 12.09
CA MET A 50 -21.88 13.17 12.67
C MET A 50 -22.09 14.48 11.92
N ALA A 51 -22.62 14.43 10.68
CA ALA A 51 -22.74 15.60 9.81
C ALA A 51 -23.49 16.77 10.48
N SER A 52 -24.50 16.48 11.30
CA SER A 52 -25.31 17.49 11.99
C SER A 52 -24.59 18.30 13.08
N PHE A 53 -23.48 17.80 13.64
CA PHE A 53 -22.78 18.46 14.76
C PHE A 53 -21.26 18.56 14.59
N PHE A 54 -20.66 17.81 13.65
CA PHE A 54 -19.23 17.81 13.39
C PHE A 54 -18.91 17.56 11.91
N ALA A 55 -19.51 18.35 11.02
CA ALA A 55 -19.35 18.22 9.57
C ALA A 55 -17.88 18.18 9.10
N VAL A 56 -17.04 19.08 9.63
CA VAL A 56 -15.60 19.20 9.28
C VAL A 56 -14.78 17.97 9.70
N GLY A 57 -15.33 17.10 10.57
CA GLY A 57 -14.64 15.92 11.05
C GLY A 57 -14.23 14.95 9.94
N ARG A 58 -14.98 14.91 8.83
CA ARG A 58 -14.71 14.04 7.68
C ARG A 58 -13.43 14.45 6.98
N GLU A 59 -13.30 15.74 6.65
CA GLU A 59 -12.13 16.29 5.97
C GLU A 59 -10.88 16.15 6.86
N ILE A 60 -11.00 16.41 8.16
CA ILE A 60 -9.88 16.21 9.10
C ILE A 60 -9.45 14.74 9.12
N ALA A 61 -10.39 13.80 9.18
CA ALA A 61 -10.09 12.37 9.22
C ALA A 61 -9.40 11.87 7.94
N THR A 62 -9.85 12.31 6.77
CA THR A 62 -9.26 11.94 5.48
C THR A 62 -7.88 12.58 5.29
N CYS A 63 -7.68 13.83 5.70
CA CYS A 63 -6.35 14.45 5.75
C CYS A 63 -5.40 13.69 6.71
N ALA A 64 -5.89 13.29 7.88
CA ALA A 64 -5.12 12.46 8.81
C ALA A 64 -4.80 11.07 8.23
N ASN A 65 -5.67 10.51 7.40
CA ASN A 65 -5.41 9.27 6.66
C ASN A 65 -4.29 9.45 5.63
N ALA A 66 -4.28 10.58 4.90
CA ALA A 66 -3.18 10.92 4.01
C ALA A 66 -1.85 11.00 4.77
N LEU A 67 -1.84 11.69 5.92
CA LEU A 67 -0.66 11.79 6.78
C LEU A 67 -0.20 10.41 7.28
N ALA A 68 -1.11 9.55 7.72
CA ALA A 68 -0.79 8.20 8.16
C ALA A 68 -0.11 7.37 7.05
N PHE A 69 -0.57 7.50 5.80
CA PHE A 69 0.06 6.85 4.65
C PHE A 69 1.44 7.42 4.31
N VAL A 70 1.62 8.75 4.40
CA VAL A 70 2.95 9.38 4.24
C VAL A 70 3.90 8.90 5.34
N LEU A 71 3.45 8.83 6.59
CA LEU A 71 4.26 8.32 7.70
C LEU A 71 4.67 6.86 7.46
N LEU A 72 3.77 6.00 6.97
CA LEU A 72 4.10 4.63 6.58
C LEU A 72 5.20 4.61 5.51
N ALA A 73 5.07 5.43 4.45
CA ALA A 73 6.09 5.52 3.40
C ALA A 73 7.44 6.01 3.94
N VAL A 74 7.44 7.06 4.77
CA VAL A 74 8.66 7.62 5.35
C VAL A 74 9.35 6.63 6.29
N VAL A 75 8.59 5.90 7.12
CA VAL A 75 9.14 4.85 7.99
C VAL A 75 9.74 3.72 7.15
N ALA A 76 9.05 3.28 6.10
CA ALA A 76 9.55 2.24 5.21
C ALA A 76 10.83 2.66 4.47
N LEU A 77 10.95 3.93 4.07
CA LEU A 77 12.15 4.46 3.42
C LEU A 77 13.31 4.65 4.40
N ARG A 78 13.07 5.29 5.56
CA ARG A 78 14.15 5.78 6.45
C ARG A 78 14.51 4.83 7.58
N ARG A 79 13.54 4.08 8.10
CA ARG A 79 13.67 3.27 9.31
C ARG A 79 12.92 1.93 9.16
N PRO A 80 13.21 1.13 8.12
CA PRO A 80 12.51 -0.15 7.90
C PRO A 80 12.66 -1.12 9.08
N SER A 81 13.69 -0.98 9.91
CA SER A 81 13.90 -1.78 11.13
C SER A 81 12.74 -1.70 12.14
N LEU A 82 11.95 -0.61 12.11
CA LEU A 82 10.78 -0.40 12.96
C LEU A 82 9.55 -1.15 12.48
N LEU A 83 9.55 -1.68 11.24
CA LEU A 83 8.43 -2.42 10.66
C LEU A 83 8.36 -3.86 11.19
N ASP A 84 8.16 -4.00 12.50
CA ASP A 84 7.85 -5.27 13.12
C ASP A 84 6.37 -5.60 12.90
N GLY A 85 6.11 -6.46 11.91
CA GLY A 85 4.76 -6.73 11.44
C GLY A 85 3.79 -7.16 12.54
N ARG A 86 4.23 -8.03 13.45
CA ARG A 86 3.34 -8.58 14.50
C ARG A 86 3.09 -7.56 15.60
N ALA A 87 4.13 -6.84 16.02
CA ALA A 87 3.99 -5.82 17.04
C ALA A 87 3.10 -4.65 16.57
N ILE A 88 3.28 -4.19 15.32
CA ILE A 88 2.44 -3.14 14.74
C ILE A 88 1.01 -3.63 14.60
N THR A 89 0.77 -4.85 14.09
CA THR A 89 -0.59 -5.40 13.97
C THR A 89 -1.29 -5.52 15.32
N ALA A 90 -0.60 -5.96 16.37
CA ALA A 90 -1.15 -6.01 17.72
C ALA A 90 -1.51 -4.61 18.24
N GLY A 91 -0.61 -3.63 18.07
CA GLY A 91 -0.88 -2.24 18.43
C GLY A 91 -2.07 -1.66 17.66
N VAL A 92 -2.15 -1.94 16.36
CA VAL A 92 -3.25 -1.49 15.50
C VAL A 92 -4.58 -2.12 15.92
N ALA A 93 -4.61 -3.40 16.29
CA ALA A 93 -5.83 -4.04 16.79
C ALA A 93 -6.36 -3.35 18.05
N VAL A 94 -5.48 -2.97 18.98
CA VAL A 94 -5.85 -2.19 20.18
C VAL A 94 -6.37 -0.80 19.79
N THR A 95 -5.68 -0.09 18.88
CA THR A 95 -6.11 1.25 18.45
C THR A 95 -7.45 1.21 17.70
N VAL A 96 -7.74 0.14 16.96
CA VAL A 96 -9.04 -0.04 16.29
C VAL A 96 -10.17 -0.17 17.32
N VAL A 97 -10.00 -1.02 18.34
CA VAL A 97 -11.02 -1.20 19.38
C VAL A 97 -11.23 0.10 20.15
N ALA A 98 -10.15 0.75 20.60
CA ALA A 98 -10.23 2.03 21.27
C ALA A 98 -10.90 3.10 20.39
N GLY A 99 -10.54 3.14 19.10
CA GLY A 99 -11.12 4.07 18.13
C GLY A 99 -12.61 3.85 17.91
N ALA A 100 -13.05 2.58 17.81
CA ALA A 100 -14.46 2.24 17.68
C ALA A 100 -15.29 2.64 18.90
N LEU A 101 -14.75 2.44 20.11
CA LEU A 101 -15.40 2.89 21.34
C LEU A 101 -15.48 4.43 21.40
N CYS A 102 -14.41 5.13 21.03
CA CYS A 102 -14.40 6.60 20.97
C CYS A 102 -15.39 7.13 19.94
N MET A 103 -15.52 6.51 18.76
CA MET A 103 -16.52 6.90 17.75
C MET A 103 -17.95 6.69 18.26
N ALA A 104 -18.24 5.51 18.84
CA ALA A 104 -19.56 5.20 19.38
C ALA A 104 -19.98 6.16 20.51
N ALA A 105 -19.07 6.41 21.46
CA ALA A 105 -19.30 7.34 22.56
C ALA A 105 -19.37 8.79 22.05
N GLY A 106 -18.49 9.19 21.13
CA GLY A 106 -18.46 10.54 20.55
C GLY A 106 -19.75 10.90 19.82
N ILE A 107 -20.33 9.97 19.06
CA ILE A 107 -21.63 10.19 18.41
C ILE A 107 -22.77 10.21 19.42
N SER A 108 -22.79 9.25 20.36
CA SER A 108 -23.86 9.14 21.36
C SER A 108 -23.93 10.36 22.29
N LEU A 109 -22.76 10.91 22.65
CA LEU A 109 -22.61 12.08 23.51
C LEU A 109 -22.56 13.40 22.74
N ARG A 110 -22.62 13.37 21.39
CA ARG A 110 -22.38 14.54 20.52
C ARG A 110 -21.11 15.32 20.89
N ASN A 111 -20.02 14.60 21.13
CA ASN A 111 -18.73 15.15 21.58
C ASN A 111 -17.70 15.11 20.43
N PRO A 112 -17.40 16.25 19.75
CA PRO A 112 -16.49 16.27 18.60
C PRO A 112 -15.05 15.83 18.91
N PRO A 113 -14.40 16.26 20.02
CA PRO A 113 -13.04 15.80 20.34
C PRO A 113 -12.93 14.28 20.49
N LEU A 114 -13.89 13.65 21.16
CA LEU A 114 -13.90 12.21 21.38
C LEU A 114 -14.12 11.45 20.06
N LEU A 115 -15.04 11.94 19.23
CA LEU A 115 -15.28 11.38 17.90
C LEU A 115 -14.04 11.52 17.01
N LEU A 116 -13.39 12.69 17.03
CA LEU A 116 -12.17 12.94 16.28
C LEU A 116 -11.05 11.98 16.68
N ALA A 117 -10.85 11.76 17.99
CA ALA A 117 -9.87 10.78 18.47
C ALA A 117 -10.12 9.38 17.88
N GLY A 118 -11.39 8.96 17.80
CA GLY A 118 -11.78 7.70 17.17
C GLY A 118 -11.48 7.65 15.66
N LEU A 119 -11.76 8.73 14.94
CA LEU A 119 -11.45 8.86 13.51
C LEU A 119 -9.94 8.84 13.23
N LEU A 120 -9.12 9.48 14.07
CA LEU A 120 -7.66 9.47 13.94
C LEU A 120 -7.08 8.07 14.16
N CYS A 121 -7.57 7.34 15.17
CA CYS A 121 -7.21 5.94 15.38
C CYS A 121 -7.52 5.08 14.15
N ARG A 122 -8.66 5.32 13.50
CA ARG A 122 -9.06 4.63 12.28
C ARG A 122 -8.14 4.95 11.11
N SER A 123 -7.71 6.19 10.95
CA SER A 123 -6.77 6.63 9.90
C SER A 123 -5.42 5.92 10.00
N VAL A 124 -4.84 5.85 11.20
CA VAL A 124 -3.58 5.10 11.45
C VAL A 124 -3.76 3.61 11.15
N SER A 125 -4.86 3.04 11.62
CA SER A 125 -5.18 1.62 11.40
C SER A 125 -5.37 1.28 9.93
N SER A 126 -5.98 2.19 9.16
CA SER A 126 -6.22 2.03 7.73
C SER A 126 -4.92 1.97 6.94
N ALA A 127 -3.95 2.82 7.30
CA ALA A 127 -2.65 2.86 6.63
C ALA A 127 -1.92 1.52 6.76
N TRP A 128 -1.85 1.00 7.99
CA TRP A 128 -1.22 -0.30 8.24
C TRP A 128 -1.97 -1.46 7.59
N ALA A 129 -3.31 -1.53 7.74
CA ALA A 129 -4.10 -2.61 7.16
C ALA A 129 -4.01 -2.67 5.64
N THR A 130 -4.00 -1.50 4.98
CA THR A 130 -3.80 -1.42 3.52
C THR A 130 -2.40 -1.87 3.14
N GLY A 131 -1.35 -1.39 3.83
CA GLY A 131 0.03 -1.77 3.55
C GLY A 131 0.28 -3.27 3.72
N LEU A 132 -0.18 -3.85 4.84
CA LEU A 132 -0.07 -5.28 5.13
C LEU A 132 -0.81 -6.12 4.07
N PHE A 133 -2.02 -5.71 3.71
CA PHE A 133 -2.80 -6.35 2.65
C PHE A 133 -2.07 -6.31 1.31
N THR A 134 -1.50 -5.17 0.90
CA THR A 134 -0.76 -5.08 -0.36
C THR A 134 0.48 -5.97 -0.37
N VAL A 135 1.20 -6.08 0.76
CA VAL A 135 2.33 -7.01 0.89
C VAL A 135 1.85 -8.45 0.65
N ALA A 136 0.77 -8.88 1.29
CA ALA A 136 0.21 -10.21 1.06
C ALA A 136 -0.34 -10.41 -0.36
N LEU A 137 -0.94 -9.37 -0.97
CA LEU A 137 -1.41 -9.43 -2.36
C LEU A 137 -0.26 -9.65 -3.33
N SER A 138 0.91 -9.04 -3.08
CA SER A 138 2.09 -9.19 -3.92
C SER A 138 2.68 -10.60 -3.93
N THR A 139 2.42 -11.40 -2.88
CA THR A 139 2.91 -12.80 -2.81
C THR A 139 2.09 -13.77 -3.64
N LEU A 140 0.96 -13.35 -4.23
CA LEU A 140 0.20 -14.22 -5.12
C LEU A 140 1.05 -14.59 -6.34
N PRO A 141 0.94 -15.83 -6.87
CA PRO A 141 1.88 -16.34 -7.86
C PRO A 141 1.66 -15.79 -9.27
N THR A 142 0.43 -15.43 -9.64
CA THR A 142 0.10 -15.01 -11.01
C THR A 142 -0.66 -13.69 -11.06
N GLY A 143 -0.61 -12.99 -12.20
CA GLY A 143 -1.44 -11.81 -12.46
C GLY A 143 -2.94 -12.15 -12.45
N ARG A 144 -3.33 -13.32 -12.95
CA ARG A 144 -4.72 -13.81 -12.90
C ARG A 144 -5.22 -13.98 -11.47
N SER A 145 -4.41 -14.51 -10.56
CA SER A 145 -4.79 -14.63 -9.14
C SER A 145 -5.04 -13.27 -8.50
N VAL A 146 -4.21 -12.27 -8.82
CA VAL A 146 -4.41 -10.89 -8.34
C VAL A 146 -5.71 -10.32 -8.89
N LEU A 147 -5.93 -10.43 -10.20
CA LEU A 147 -7.16 -9.95 -10.84
C LEU A 147 -8.42 -10.58 -10.22
N LEU A 148 -8.42 -11.91 -10.00
CA LEU A 148 -9.55 -12.62 -9.37
C LEU A 148 -9.80 -12.13 -7.95
N VAL A 149 -8.75 -11.92 -7.15
CA VAL A 149 -8.86 -11.40 -5.79
C VAL A 149 -9.39 -9.98 -5.79
N THR A 150 -8.85 -9.10 -6.65
CA THR A 150 -9.18 -7.68 -6.64
C THR A 150 -10.57 -7.40 -7.19
N ALA A 151 -10.90 -8.03 -8.33
CA ALA A 151 -12.19 -7.84 -8.97
C ALA A 151 -13.30 -8.63 -8.28
N GLY A 152 -13.02 -9.85 -7.84
CA GLY A 152 -13.94 -10.60 -6.97
C GLY A 152 -14.21 -9.84 -5.67
N GLY A 153 -13.18 -9.23 -5.08
CA GLY A 153 -13.32 -8.41 -3.87
C GLY A 153 -14.21 -7.19 -4.08
N ALA A 154 -14.06 -6.48 -5.20
CA ALA A 154 -14.91 -5.34 -5.56
C ALA A 154 -16.39 -5.74 -5.70
N VAL A 155 -16.67 -6.78 -6.48
CA VAL A 155 -18.06 -7.26 -6.71
C VAL A 155 -18.69 -7.81 -5.43
N LEU A 156 -17.96 -8.62 -4.66
CA LEU A 156 -18.47 -9.19 -3.40
C LEU A 156 -18.64 -8.13 -2.32
N SER A 157 -17.83 -7.07 -2.31
CA SER A 157 -18.00 -5.96 -1.38
C SER A 157 -19.30 -5.19 -1.64
N GLY A 158 -19.71 -5.01 -2.90
CA GLY A 158 -21.01 -4.40 -3.23
C GLY A 158 -22.16 -5.22 -2.66
N ALA A 159 -22.13 -6.54 -2.86
CA ALA A 159 -23.11 -7.47 -2.28
C ALA A 159 -23.09 -7.46 -0.74
N ALA A 160 -21.91 -7.38 -0.11
CA ALA A 160 -21.77 -7.25 1.33
C ALA A 160 -22.36 -5.94 1.88
N GLY A 161 -22.29 -4.86 1.11
CA GLY A 161 -22.89 -3.57 1.47
C GLY A 161 -24.41 -3.63 1.61
N ILE A 162 -25.09 -4.47 0.81
CA ILE A 162 -26.55 -4.69 0.87
C ILE A 162 -26.96 -5.36 2.20
N LEU A 163 -26.08 -6.22 2.75
CA LEU A 163 -26.33 -6.94 3.99
C LEU A 163 -26.23 -6.05 5.23
N ILE A 164 -25.65 -4.86 5.12
CA ILE A 164 -25.55 -3.90 6.23
C ILE A 164 -26.78 -2.98 6.16
N PRO A 165 -27.75 -3.10 7.09
CA PRO A 165 -29.00 -2.36 7.00
C PRO A 165 -28.77 -0.85 7.02
N ALA A 166 -29.46 -0.13 6.13
CA ALA A 166 -29.57 1.32 6.24
C ALA A 166 -30.16 1.68 7.61
N GLY A 167 -29.47 2.54 8.37
CA GLY A 167 -29.87 2.89 9.74
C GLY A 167 -29.40 1.90 10.82
N CYS A 168 -28.39 1.07 10.53
CA CYS A 168 -27.71 0.27 11.55
C CYS A 168 -27.35 1.12 12.79
N PRO A 169 -27.63 0.66 14.03
CA PRO A 169 -27.29 1.41 15.23
C PRO A 169 -25.81 1.77 15.27
N VAL A 170 -25.47 2.99 15.68
CA VAL A 170 -24.10 3.51 15.65
C VAL A 170 -23.09 2.60 16.35
N ALA A 171 -23.48 2.00 17.48
CA ALA A 171 -22.64 1.05 18.21
C ALA A 171 -22.33 -0.22 17.36
N ALA A 172 -23.34 -0.73 16.65
CA ALA A 172 -23.17 -1.87 15.75
C ALA A 172 -22.32 -1.49 14.54
N ALA A 173 -22.51 -0.32 13.95
CA ALA A 173 -21.67 0.19 12.86
C ALA A 173 -20.19 0.32 13.28
N CYS A 174 -19.92 0.84 14.49
CA CYS A 174 -18.57 0.92 15.03
C CYS A 174 -17.96 -0.47 15.26
N ALA A 175 -18.75 -1.44 15.75
CA ALA A 175 -18.30 -2.82 15.94
C ALA A 175 -17.99 -3.52 14.61
N ILE A 176 -18.87 -3.38 13.60
CA ILE A 176 -18.65 -3.89 12.24
C ILE A 176 -17.36 -3.29 11.67
N LEU A 177 -17.17 -1.97 11.81
CA LEU A 177 -15.97 -1.28 11.33
C LEU A 177 -14.70 -1.78 12.03
N ALA A 178 -14.76 -2.09 13.33
CA ALA A 178 -13.66 -2.72 14.05
C ALA A 178 -13.33 -4.11 13.51
N VAL A 179 -14.34 -4.97 13.33
CA VAL A 179 -14.19 -6.32 12.77
C VAL A 179 -13.63 -6.27 11.35
N CYS A 180 -14.18 -5.42 10.49
CA CYS A 180 -13.74 -5.22 9.12
C CYS A 180 -12.33 -4.64 9.01
N THR A 181 -11.72 -4.15 10.10
CA THR A 181 -10.32 -3.69 10.12
C THR A 181 -9.39 -4.74 10.76
N ILE A 182 -9.81 -5.42 11.83
CA ILE A 182 -8.99 -6.40 12.56
C ILE A 182 -8.94 -7.74 11.83
N ALA A 183 -10.07 -8.24 11.32
CA ALA A 183 -10.12 -9.54 10.66
C ALA A 183 -9.22 -9.62 9.42
N PRO A 184 -9.13 -8.60 8.53
CA PRO A 184 -8.15 -8.58 7.44
C PRO A 184 -6.72 -8.74 7.94
N LEU A 185 -6.33 -8.03 9.00
CA LEU A 185 -4.98 -8.13 9.57
C LEU A 185 -4.66 -9.57 9.96
N ALA A 186 -5.57 -10.24 10.68
CA ALA A 186 -5.41 -11.64 11.07
C ALA A 186 -5.33 -12.59 9.86
N LEU A 187 -6.13 -12.34 8.81
CA LEU A 187 -6.16 -13.15 7.59
C LEU A 187 -4.84 -13.08 6.80
N VAL A 188 -4.21 -11.90 6.75
CA VAL A 188 -3.04 -11.66 5.90
C VAL A 188 -1.69 -11.63 6.64
N GLN A 189 -1.67 -11.51 7.97
CA GLN A 189 -0.44 -11.40 8.76
C GLN A 189 0.57 -12.50 8.43
N GLY A 190 0.17 -13.77 8.54
CA GLY A 190 1.07 -14.90 8.29
C GLY A 190 1.55 -15.00 6.84
N ILE A 191 0.79 -14.44 5.89
CA ILE A 191 1.16 -14.40 4.47
C ILE A 191 2.22 -13.31 4.23
N ALA A 192 2.05 -12.15 4.88
CA ALA A 192 2.94 -11.01 4.73
C ALA A 192 4.22 -11.07 5.58
N ASP A 193 4.23 -11.86 6.67
CA ASP A 193 5.34 -11.97 7.63
C ASP A 193 6.73 -12.17 6.96
N PRO A 194 6.92 -13.11 6.02
CA PRO A 194 8.23 -13.32 5.38
C PRO A 194 8.69 -12.09 4.58
N SER A 195 7.79 -11.49 3.82
CA SER A 195 8.06 -10.30 3.01
C SER A 195 8.35 -9.08 3.89
N LEU A 196 7.61 -8.89 4.98
CA LEU A 196 7.87 -7.83 5.95
C LEU A 196 9.20 -8.03 6.67
N ALA A 197 9.57 -9.26 7.01
CA ALA A 197 10.87 -9.56 7.59
C ALA A 197 12.00 -9.20 6.62
N CYS A 198 11.83 -9.46 5.31
CA CYS A 198 12.76 -9.05 4.27
C CYS A 198 12.88 -7.51 4.20
N ILE A 199 11.76 -6.79 4.13
CA ILE A 199 11.75 -5.31 4.12
C ILE A 199 12.47 -4.76 5.36
N ARG A 200 12.18 -5.30 6.55
CA ARG A 200 12.80 -4.89 7.81
C ARG A 200 14.32 -5.07 7.83
N GLN A 201 14.80 -6.15 7.23
CA GLN A 201 16.23 -6.47 7.14
C GLN A 201 16.95 -5.73 6.02
N GLY A 202 16.22 -5.13 5.07
CA GLY A 202 16.75 -4.47 3.88
C GLY A 202 17.60 -3.21 4.12
N GLY A 203 17.87 -2.79 5.36
CA GLY A 203 18.98 -1.87 5.67
C GLY A 203 19.06 -0.55 4.85
N GLY A 204 17.93 0.03 4.46
CA GLY A 204 17.89 1.27 3.67
C GLY A 204 18.04 1.10 2.14
N ILE A 205 17.96 -0.13 1.61
CA ILE A 205 17.94 -0.42 0.16
C ILE A 205 16.92 0.46 -0.58
N ALA A 206 15.70 0.59 -0.05
CA ALA A 206 14.66 1.45 -0.63
C ALA A 206 15.11 2.91 -0.79
N MET A 207 15.82 3.45 0.21
CA MET A 207 16.32 4.83 0.17
C MET A 207 17.46 5.01 -0.84
N ARG A 208 18.29 3.99 -1.04
CA ARG A 208 19.38 4.01 -2.04
C ARG A 208 18.83 3.92 -3.47
N ASP A 209 17.68 3.27 -3.65
CA ASP A 209 17.01 3.09 -4.94
C ASP A 209 15.86 4.09 -5.18
N LEU A 210 16.00 5.33 -4.71
CA LEU A 210 14.96 6.36 -4.88
C LEU A 210 14.63 6.63 -6.35
N LYS A 211 15.58 6.41 -7.27
CA LYS A 211 15.36 6.49 -8.72
C LYS A 211 14.34 5.46 -9.20
N GLY A 212 14.24 4.31 -8.54
CA GLY A 212 13.19 3.32 -8.75
C GLY A 212 11.78 3.82 -8.46
N PHE A 213 11.62 4.99 -7.83
CA PHE A 213 10.32 5.63 -7.63
C PHE A 213 9.80 6.39 -8.87
N ALA A 214 10.70 6.84 -9.76
CA ALA A 214 10.34 7.73 -10.88
C ALA A 214 9.19 7.22 -11.77
N PRO A 215 9.11 5.91 -12.13
CA PRO A 215 8.00 5.37 -12.92
C PRO A 215 6.62 5.51 -12.25
N PHE A 216 6.57 5.76 -10.94
CA PHE A 216 5.32 5.85 -10.17
C PHE A 216 4.82 7.28 -9.97
N VAL A 217 5.59 8.31 -10.33
CA VAL A 217 5.13 9.70 -10.23
C VAL A 217 3.84 9.93 -11.04
N PRO A 218 3.73 9.43 -12.30
CA PRO A 218 2.46 9.49 -13.03
C PRO A 218 1.34 8.69 -12.37
N LEU A 219 1.63 7.55 -11.76
CA LEU A 219 0.63 6.77 -11.01
C LEU A 219 0.07 7.57 -9.82
N VAL A 220 0.91 8.30 -9.08
CA VAL A 220 0.48 9.15 -7.96
C VAL A 220 -0.42 10.29 -8.45
N LEU A 221 -0.05 10.97 -9.53
CA LEU A 221 -0.87 12.04 -10.12
C LEU A 221 -2.21 11.50 -10.65
N CYS A 222 -2.19 10.36 -11.33
CA CYS A 222 -3.40 9.72 -11.84
C CYS A 222 -4.33 9.29 -10.70
N MET A 223 -3.77 8.74 -9.62
CA MET A 223 -4.54 8.36 -8.44
C MET A 223 -5.18 9.58 -7.78
N PHE A 224 -4.46 10.68 -7.66
CA PHE A 224 -5.03 11.94 -7.16
C PHE A 224 -6.22 12.38 -8.02
N LEU A 225 -6.05 12.41 -9.34
CA LEU A 225 -7.10 12.82 -10.30
C LEU A 225 -8.35 11.93 -10.22
N MET A 226 -8.16 10.61 -10.21
CA MET A 226 -9.25 9.63 -10.06
C MET A 226 -9.94 9.74 -8.70
N ALA A 227 -9.17 10.06 -7.65
CA ALA A 227 -9.72 10.26 -6.32
C ALA A 227 -10.48 11.58 -6.18
N VAL A 228 -10.12 12.64 -6.93
CA VAL A 228 -10.95 13.86 -7.06
C VAL A 228 -12.32 13.53 -7.66
N ALA A 229 -12.34 12.74 -8.73
CA ALA A 229 -13.60 12.25 -9.31
C ALA A 229 -14.42 11.41 -8.33
N SER A 230 -13.76 10.52 -7.60
CA SER A 230 -14.35 9.74 -6.52
C SER A 230 -14.94 10.62 -5.42
N GLY A 231 -14.19 11.60 -4.93
CA GLY A 231 -14.62 12.47 -3.83
C GLY A 231 -15.86 13.26 -4.23
N TYR A 232 -15.85 13.78 -5.46
CA TYR A 232 -17.01 14.45 -6.04
C TYR A 232 -18.22 13.53 -6.04
N ALA A 233 -18.08 12.29 -6.53
CA ALA A 233 -19.18 11.31 -6.56
C ALA A 233 -19.73 10.92 -5.19
N ILE A 234 -18.87 10.85 -4.16
CA ILE A 234 -19.27 10.52 -2.78
C ILE A 234 -20.15 11.62 -2.19
N ALA A 235 -19.83 12.88 -2.46
CA ALA A 235 -20.54 14.02 -1.90
C ALA A 235 -21.72 14.48 -2.77
N PHE A 236 -21.57 14.46 -4.08
CA PHE A 236 -22.57 14.97 -5.03
C PHE A 236 -23.89 14.19 -4.89
N ASN A 237 -24.98 14.93 -4.80
CA ASN A 237 -26.34 14.39 -4.67
C ASN A 237 -26.54 13.44 -3.46
N GLN A 238 -25.71 13.55 -2.41
CA GLN A 238 -25.84 12.75 -1.19
C GLN A 238 -27.25 12.83 -0.58
N GLN A 239 -27.71 11.74 0.02
CA GLN A 239 -29.02 11.64 0.65
C GLN A 239 -28.83 11.33 2.14
N ASN A 240 -29.44 12.13 3.02
CA ASN A 240 -29.26 12.01 4.48
C ASN A 240 -27.78 12.02 4.91
N ASP A 241 -26.97 12.90 4.29
CA ASP A 241 -25.51 13.00 4.50
C ASP A 241 -24.73 11.71 4.23
N ALA A 242 -25.34 10.74 3.53
CA ALA A 242 -24.73 9.52 3.07
C ALA A 242 -24.61 9.50 1.53
N PRO A 243 -23.56 8.88 0.97
CA PRO A 243 -23.42 8.75 -0.47
C PRO A 243 -24.58 7.97 -1.09
N VAL A 244 -24.97 8.34 -2.31
CA VAL A 244 -25.94 7.56 -3.08
C VAL A 244 -25.27 6.26 -3.52
N VAL A 245 -25.82 5.13 -3.08
CA VAL A 245 -25.38 3.80 -3.47
C VAL A 245 -26.37 3.23 -4.47
N ASN A 246 -25.89 2.74 -5.61
CA ASN A 246 -26.71 2.02 -6.57
C ASN A 246 -26.00 0.80 -7.16
N LEU A 247 -26.80 -0.19 -7.55
CA LEU A 247 -26.34 -1.45 -8.12
C LEU A 247 -25.81 -1.29 -9.56
N ALA A 248 -26.11 -0.17 -10.21
CA ALA A 248 -25.69 0.09 -11.59
C ALA A 248 -24.16 0.16 -11.71
N GLY A 249 -23.48 0.80 -10.75
CA GLY A 249 -22.02 0.83 -10.71
C GLY A 249 -21.40 -0.55 -10.55
N ASP A 250 -21.92 -1.35 -9.61
CA ASP A 250 -21.44 -2.73 -9.36
C ASP A 250 -21.63 -3.63 -10.59
N ALA A 251 -22.75 -3.49 -11.30
CA ALA A 251 -23.00 -4.21 -12.54
C ALA A 251 -21.99 -3.87 -13.63
N ILE A 252 -21.64 -2.59 -13.79
CA ILE A 252 -20.60 -2.16 -14.74
C ILE A 252 -19.26 -2.80 -14.38
N VAL A 253 -18.84 -2.76 -13.11
CA VAL A 253 -17.58 -3.35 -12.67
C VAL A 253 -17.57 -4.87 -12.90
N ALA A 254 -18.68 -5.56 -12.63
CA ALA A 254 -18.83 -6.99 -12.89
C ALA A 254 -18.71 -7.33 -14.40
N ILE A 255 -19.31 -6.54 -15.28
CA ILE A 255 -19.20 -6.71 -16.74
C ILE A 255 -17.75 -6.51 -17.19
N VAL A 256 -17.10 -5.44 -16.72
CA VAL A 256 -15.69 -5.17 -17.02
C VAL A 256 -14.81 -6.33 -16.57
N PHE A 257 -15.07 -6.85 -15.36
CA PHE A 257 -14.34 -8.00 -14.84
C PHE A 257 -14.50 -9.25 -15.70
N VAL A 258 -15.74 -9.61 -16.09
CA VAL A 258 -16.00 -10.75 -17.00
C VAL A 258 -15.28 -10.54 -18.34
N GLY A 259 -15.32 -9.31 -18.88
CA GLY A 259 -14.61 -8.96 -20.10
C GLY A 259 -13.10 -9.15 -20.00
N LEU A 260 -12.48 -8.77 -18.88
CA LEU A 260 -11.05 -8.96 -18.65
C LEU A 260 -10.66 -10.43 -18.47
N LEU A 261 -11.53 -11.26 -17.90
CA LEU A 261 -11.30 -12.70 -17.81
C LEU A 261 -11.38 -13.39 -19.18
N ALA A 262 -12.24 -12.89 -20.07
CA ALA A 262 -12.40 -13.42 -21.43
C ALA A 262 -11.33 -12.89 -22.41
N ALA A 263 -10.77 -11.71 -22.16
CA ALA A 263 -9.79 -11.08 -23.02
C ALA A 263 -8.39 -11.74 -22.93
N SER A 264 -7.62 -11.64 -24.03
CA SER A 264 -6.20 -12.01 -24.01
C SER A 264 -5.40 -11.05 -23.13
N PRO A 265 -4.35 -11.53 -22.42
CA PRO A 265 -3.62 -10.77 -21.40
C PRO A 265 -2.76 -9.62 -21.93
N ARG A 266 -2.81 -9.28 -23.23
CA ARG A 266 -1.98 -8.21 -23.80
C ARG A 266 -2.63 -6.85 -23.53
N LYS A 267 -1.92 -5.97 -22.82
CA LYS A 267 -2.30 -4.57 -22.54
C LYS A 267 -3.62 -4.40 -21.78
N SER A 268 -3.96 -5.33 -20.90
CA SER A 268 -5.16 -5.25 -20.06
C SER A 268 -5.16 -4.01 -19.15
N GLU A 269 -3.98 -3.53 -18.76
CA GLU A 269 -3.74 -2.41 -17.87
C GLU A 269 -4.14 -1.07 -18.53
N ASP A 270 -3.70 -0.85 -19.77
CA ASP A 270 -4.03 0.36 -20.53
C ASP A 270 -5.52 0.38 -20.94
N LEU A 271 -6.11 -0.80 -21.21
CA LEU A 271 -7.54 -0.93 -21.45
C LEU A 271 -8.36 -0.58 -20.20
N LEU A 272 -7.98 -1.14 -19.04
CA LEU A 272 -8.59 -0.82 -17.74
C LEU A 272 -8.51 0.68 -17.45
N PHE A 273 -7.35 1.29 -17.67
CA PHE A 273 -7.17 2.73 -17.51
C PHE A 273 -8.11 3.53 -18.41
N THR A 274 -8.12 3.21 -19.71
CA THR A 274 -8.96 3.89 -20.71
C THR A 274 -10.45 3.79 -20.34
N LEU A 275 -10.91 2.60 -19.97
CA LEU A 275 -12.29 2.37 -19.58
C LEU A 275 -12.65 3.14 -18.30
N SER A 276 -11.74 3.17 -17.31
CA SER A 276 -11.93 3.94 -16.06
C SER A 276 -12.10 5.43 -16.35
N VAL A 277 -11.25 5.98 -17.23
CA VAL A 277 -11.33 7.39 -17.67
C VAL A 277 -12.64 7.67 -18.38
N LEU A 278 -13.06 6.82 -19.32
CA LEU A 278 -14.31 7.01 -20.07
C LEU A 278 -15.53 6.99 -19.15
N LEU A 279 -15.57 6.10 -18.15
CA LEU A 279 -16.63 6.08 -17.15
C LEU A 279 -16.67 7.36 -16.30
N VAL A 280 -15.52 7.86 -15.87
CA VAL A 280 -15.45 9.13 -15.13
C VAL A 280 -15.92 10.31 -15.98
N VAL A 281 -15.47 10.38 -17.24
CA VAL A 281 -15.89 11.42 -18.19
C VAL A 281 -17.40 11.35 -18.43
N ALA A 282 -17.96 10.16 -18.63
CA ALA A 282 -19.39 9.96 -18.79
C ALA A 282 -20.17 10.42 -17.54
N GLY A 283 -19.69 10.06 -16.34
CA GLY A 283 -20.31 10.49 -15.09
C GLY A 283 -20.35 12.01 -14.91
N TYR A 284 -19.24 12.69 -15.20
CA TYR A 284 -19.21 14.15 -15.18
C TYR A 284 -20.05 14.81 -16.27
N LEU A 285 -20.17 14.19 -17.44
CA LEU A 285 -21.02 14.68 -18.53
C LEU A 285 -22.51 14.59 -18.15
N VAL A 286 -22.89 13.55 -17.41
CA VAL A 286 -24.27 13.33 -16.93
C VAL A 286 -24.60 14.22 -15.72
N ALA A 287 -23.62 14.53 -14.85
CA ALA A 287 -23.86 15.21 -13.58
C ALA A 287 -24.70 16.50 -13.66
N PRO A 288 -24.51 17.43 -14.63
CA PRO A 288 -25.36 18.61 -14.78
C PRO A 288 -26.84 18.29 -15.01
N TYR A 289 -27.15 17.19 -15.70
CA TYR A 289 -28.52 16.81 -16.03
C TYR A 289 -29.25 16.19 -14.84
N GLU A 290 -28.51 15.62 -13.87
CA GLU A 290 -29.09 15.00 -12.66
C GLU A 290 -29.30 15.98 -11.50
N LEU A 291 -28.98 17.27 -11.66
CA LEU A 291 -29.19 18.28 -10.61
C LEU A 291 -30.67 18.39 -10.17
N VAL A 292 -31.60 17.98 -11.04
CA VAL A 292 -33.05 18.06 -10.81
C VAL A 292 -33.70 16.69 -10.58
N SER A 293 -33.22 15.62 -11.23
CA SER A 293 -33.83 14.28 -11.19
C SER A 293 -33.26 13.35 -10.12
N ALA A 294 -32.05 13.63 -9.62
CA ALA A 294 -31.37 12.88 -8.55
C ALA A 294 -31.32 11.35 -8.73
N SER A 295 -31.33 10.81 -9.96
CA SER A 295 -31.33 9.36 -10.24
C SER A 295 -30.04 8.64 -9.84
N GLY A 296 -28.95 9.37 -9.59
CA GLY A 296 -27.68 8.82 -9.10
C GLY A 296 -26.87 8.10 -10.19
N PHE A 297 -27.24 8.21 -11.46
CA PHE A 297 -26.51 7.60 -12.56
C PHE A 297 -25.13 8.22 -12.75
N ALA A 298 -24.98 9.54 -12.53
CA ALA A 298 -23.68 10.20 -12.50
C ALA A 298 -22.77 9.59 -11.41
N ASN A 299 -23.33 9.37 -10.21
CA ASN A 299 -22.61 8.75 -9.09
C ASN A 299 -22.21 7.31 -9.42
N ALA A 300 -23.08 6.56 -10.10
CA ALA A 300 -22.81 5.20 -10.56
C ALA A 300 -21.60 5.15 -11.50
N LEU A 301 -21.58 6.02 -12.51
CA LEU A 301 -20.54 6.09 -13.53
C LEU A 301 -19.20 6.54 -12.95
N LEU A 302 -19.20 7.60 -12.14
CA LEU A 302 -18.00 8.07 -11.43
C LEU A 302 -17.48 6.98 -10.47
N GLY A 303 -18.38 6.32 -9.74
CA GLY A 303 -18.07 5.22 -8.83
C GLY A 303 -17.47 4.02 -9.54
N ALA A 304 -18.06 3.58 -10.65
CA ALA A 304 -17.57 2.48 -11.46
C ALA A 304 -16.21 2.80 -12.09
N GLY A 305 -16.02 4.01 -12.61
CA GLY A 305 -14.72 4.45 -13.13
C GLY A 305 -13.63 4.43 -12.05
N ARG A 306 -13.96 4.89 -10.83
CA ARG A 306 -13.09 4.77 -9.65
C ARG A 306 -12.77 3.32 -9.32
N ASP A 307 -13.76 2.42 -9.29
CA ASP A 307 -13.55 1.01 -8.95
C ASP A 307 -12.69 0.30 -9.99
N CYS A 308 -12.94 0.51 -11.27
CA CYS A 308 -12.08 0.00 -12.35
C CYS A 308 -10.63 0.49 -12.21
N PHE A 309 -10.43 1.76 -11.83
CA PHE A 309 -9.09 2.28 -11.57
C PHE A 309 -8.44 1.67 -10.32
N HIS A 310 -9.22 1.39 -9.28
CA HIS A 310 -8.72 0.69 -8.10
C HIS A 310 -8.29 -0.75 -8.42
N LEU A 311 -9.00 -1.45 -9.32
CA LEU A 311 -8.57 -2.77 -9.81
C LEU A 311 -7.20 -2.69 -10.47
N LEU A 312 -7.03 -1.73 -11.39
CA LEU A 312 -5.74 -1.45 -11.99
C LEU A 312 -4.69 -1.16 -10.92
N LEU A 313 -5.00 -0.30 -9.94
CA LEU A 313 -4.08 0.05 -8.87
C LEU A 313 -3.59 -1.17 -8.10
N TRP A 314 -4.49 -2.06 -7.69
CA TRP A 314 -4.11 -3.26 -6.95
C TRP A 314 -3.22 -4.20 -7.77
N ILE A 315 -3.49 -4.32 -9.08
CA ILE A 315 -2.65 -5.08 -10.01
C ILE A 315 -1.24 -4.47 -10.08
N LEU A 316 -1.15 -3.15 -10.26
CA LEU A 316 0.11 -2.42 -10.33
C LEU A 316 0.90 -2.58 -9.03
N LEU A 317 0.28 -2.38 -7.87
CA LEU A 317 0.95 -2.51 -6.58
C LEU A 317 1.43 -3.94 -6.30
N ALA A 318 0.63 -4.95 -6.64
CA ALA A 318 1.06 -6.34 -6.52
C ALA A 318 2.30 -6.62 -7.40
N PHE A 319 2.33 -6.07 -8.61
CA PHE A 319 3.47 -6.18 -9.51
C PHE A 319 4.72 -5.46 -8.98
N VAL A 320 4.55 -4.24 -8.46
CA VAL A 320 5.63 -3.50 -7.79
C VAL A 320 6.24 -4.35 -6.67
N GLY A 321 5.40 -4.98 -5.85
CA GLY A 321 5.88 -5.83 -4.75
C GLY A 321 6.69 -7.04 -5.24
N ARG A 322 6.31 -7.64 -6.37
CA ARG A 322 7.04 -8.76 -6.97
C ARG A 322 8.38 -8.35 -7.58
N ARG A 323 8.48 -7.14 -8.13
CA ARG A 323 9.71 -6.66 -8.77
C ARG A 323 10.65 -5.96 -7.80
N ASN A 324 10.13 -5.11 -6.93
CA ASN A 324 10.90 -4.35 -5.95
C ASN A 324 10.13 -4.27 -4.63
N LEU A 325 10.24 -5.33 -3.83
CA LEU A 325 9.56 -5.46 -2.55
C LEU A 325 9.87 -4.30 -1.58
N PHE A 326 11.09 -3.76 -1.62
CA PHE A 326 11.53 -2.69 -0.73
C PHE A 326 10.83 -1.35 -1.04
N MET A 327 10.43 -1.12 -2.30
CA MET A 327 9.70 0.07 -2.72
C MET A 327 8.18 -0.07 -2.59
N LEU A 328 7.67 -1.27 -2.25
CA LEU A 328 6.23 -1.52 -2.16
C LEU A 328 5.52 -0.60 -1.16
N LEU A 329 5.92 -0.62 0.11
CA LEU A 329 5.28 0.19 1.16
C LEU A 329 5.43 1.71 0.93
N PRO A 330 6.58 2.24 0.48
CA PRO A 330 6.69 3.63 0.05
C PRO A 330 5.71 4.01 -1.06
N VAL A 331 5.60 3.19 -2.12
CA VAL A 331 4.68 3.44 -3.23
C VAL A 331 3.23 3.38 -2.76
N VAL A 332 2.87 2.38 -1.95
CA VAL A 332 1.53 2.30 -1.32
C VAL A 332 1.22 3.57 -0.55
N GLY A 333 2.15 4.04 0.30
CA GLY A 333 1.94 5.23 1.12
C GLY A 333 1.73 6.49 0.27
N PHE A 334 2.58 6.77 -0.73
CA PHE A 334 2.40 7.96 -1.56
C PHE A 334 1.13 7.90 -2.42
N VAL A 335 0.83 6.75 -3.03
CA VAL A 335 -0.37 6.60 -3.87
C VAL A 335 -1.64 6.72 -3.03
N ARG A 336 -1.70 6.11 -1.85
CA ARG A 336 -2.88 6.19 -0.97
C ARG A 336 -3.02 7.53 -0.26
N ALA A 337 -1.91 8.23 -0.02
CA ALA A 337 -1.94 9.62 0.43
C ALA A 337 -2.54 10.55 -0.64
N ALA A 338 -2.06 10.42 -1.88
CA ALA A 338 -2.63 11.15 -3.02
C ALA A 338 -4.10 10.82 -3.25
N SER A 339 -4.49 9.56 -3.08
CA SER A 339 -5.90 9.15 -3.08
C SER A 339 -6.71 9.89 -2.01
N SER A 340 -6.22 9.93 -0.77
CA SER A 340 -6.97 10.53 0.34
C SER A 340 -7.15 12.05 0.10
N LEU A 341 -6.08 12.74 -0.30
CA LEU A 341 -6.13 14.16 -0.62
C LEU A 341 -7.05 14.47 -1.81
N GLY A 342 -6.99 13.64 -2.87
CA GLY A 342 -7.88 13.79 -4.01
C GLY A 342 -9.34 13.62 -3.61
N THR A 343 -9.66 12.62 -2.79
CA THR A 343 -11.02 12.40 -2.27
C THR A 343 -11.52 13.60 -1.47
N ASP A 344 -10.69 14.22 -0.63
CA ASP A 344 -11.09 15.44 0.08
C ASP A 344 -11.37 16.61 -0.86
N VAL A 345 -10.47 16.88 -1.80
CA VAL A 345 -10.67 17.95 -2.80
C VAL A 345 -11.96 17.74 -3.57
N GLY A 346 -12.18 16.52 -4.06
CA GLY A 346 -13.41 16.16 -4.78
C GLY A 346 -14.66 16.34 -3.92
N ALA A 347 -14.62 15.87 -2.67
CA ALA A 347 -15.78 15.89 -1.79
C ALA A 347 -16.13 17.30 -1.30
N ILE A 348 -15.13 18.17 -1.11
CA ILE A 348 -15.33 19.60 -0.85
C ILE A 348 -16.06 20.25 -2.04
N VAL A 349 -15.61 19.97 -3.27
CA VAL A 349 -16.27 20.49 -4.47
C VAL A 349 -17.69 19.93 -4.61
N GLY A 350 -17.90 18.63 -4.38
CA GLY A 350 -19.24 18.03 -4.45
C GLY A 350 -20.23 18.64 -3.44
N HIS A 351 -19.77 18.89 -2.21
CA HIS A 351 -20.58 19.61 -1.20
C HIS A 351 -20.88 21.04 -1.60
N ALA A 352 -19.90 21.75 -2.18
CA ALA A 352 -20.11 23.08 -2.71
C ALA A 352 -21.16 23.07 -3.83
N THR A 353 -21.08 22.11 -4.76
CA THR A 353 -22.09 21.93 -5.81
C THR A 353 -23.48 21.70 -5.22
N ASN A 354 -23.63 20.83 -4.21
CA ASN A 354 -24.93 20.59 -3.59
C ASN A 354 -25.55 21.86 -2.98
N ARG A 355 -24.74 22.71 -2.35
CA ARG A 355 -25.21 24.00 -1.81
C ARG A 355 -25.67 24.94 -2.92
N LEU A 356 -25.00 24.89 -4.07
CA LEU A 356 -25.36 25.69 -5.24
C LEU A 356 -26.63 25.21 -5.93
N ILE A 357 -27.01 23.92 -5.85
CA ILE A 357 -28.25 23.41 -6.47
C ILE A 357 -29.48 24.20 -6.02
N ALA A 358 -29.56 24.56 -4.73
CA ALA A 358 -30.70 25.31 -4.19
C ALA A 358 -30.65 26.81 -4.51
N SER A 359 -29.47 27.40 -4.64
CA SER A 359 -29.30 28.85 -4.82
C SER A 359 -29.11 29.29 -6.27
N ASP A 360 -28.34 28.52 -7.05
CA ASP A 360 -27.96 28.80 -8.44
C ASP A 360 -27.63 27.48 -9.19
N PRO A 361 -28.65 26.80 -9.75
CA PRO A 361 -28.47 25.55 -10.50
C PRO A 361 -27.57 25.69 -11.73
N GLN A 362 -27.51 26.88 -12.32
CA GLN A 362 -26.66 27.15 -13.48
C GLN A 362 -25.19 27.16 -13.06
N LEU A 363 -24.87 27.82 -11.94
CA LEU A 363 -23.52 27.79 -11.38
C LEU A 363 -23.12 26.36 -10.96
N ALA A 364 -24.02 25.58 -10.37
CA ALA A 364 -23.77 24.16 -10.06
C ALA A 364 -23.41 23.34 -11.32
N SER A 365 -24.11 23.57 -12.44
CA SER A 365 -23.81 22.95 -13.73
C SER A 365 -22.43 23.34 -14.26
N ILE A 366 -22.07 24.62 -14.12
CA ILE A 366 -20.76 25.14 -14.53
C ILE A 366 -19.65 24.47 -13.72
N VAL A 367 -19.82 24.30 -12.40
CA VAL A 367 -18.82 23.62 -11.55
C VAL A 367 -18.56 22.19 -12.04
N ALA A 368 -19.61 21.41 -12.30
CA ALA A 368 -19.45 20.05 -12.85
C ALA A 368 -18.74 20.04 -14.22
N SER A 369 -19.03 21.02 -15.07
CA SER A 369 -18.41 21.17 -16.40
C SER A 369 -16.94 21.57 -16.31
N VAL A 370 -16.57 22.44 -15.37
CA VAL A 370 -15.18 22.81 -15.09
C VAL A 370 -14.39 21.63 -14.55
N MET A 371 -14.99 20.80 -13.68
CA MET A 371 -14.38 19.57 -13.19
C MET A 371 -14.10 18.59 -14.34
N LEU A 372 -15.06 18.40 -15.26
CA LEU A 372 -14.87 17.59 -16.46
C LEU A 372 -13.70 18.11 -17.31
N PHE A 373 -13.71 19.40 -17.61
CA PHE A 373 -12.68 20.03 -18.44
C PHE A 373 -11.29 19.88 -17.78
N GLY A 374 -11.18 20.18 -16.49
CA GLY A 374 -9.93 20.02 -15.73
C GLY A 374 -9.43 18.57 -15.73
N PHE A 375 -10.33 17.61 -15.50
CA PHE A 375 -10.01 16.18 -15.55
C PHE A 375 -9.43 15.77 -16.90
N VAL A 376 -10.11 16.11 -18.01
CA VAL A 376 -9.67 15.81 -19.37
C VAL A 376 -8.38 16.56 -19.72
N ALA A 377 -8.24 17.82 -19.33
CA ALA A 377 -7.06 18.64 -19.61
C ALA A 377 -5.79 18.07 -18.96
N VAL A 378 -5.88 17.62 -17.70
CA VAL A 378 -4.73 16.97 -17.02
C VAL A 378 -4.39 15.64 -17.67
N LEU A 379 -5.39 14.82 -18.03
CA LEU A 379 -5.16 13.57 -18.76
C LEU A 379 -4.49 13.81 -20.12
N TRP A 380 -4.97 14.80 -20.87
CA TRP A 380 -4.41 15.13 -22.18
C TRP A 380 -2.98 15.66 -22.10
N THR A 381 -2.67 16.47 -21.09
CA THR A 381 -1.33 17.07 -20.92
C THR A 381 -0.32 16.08 -20.33
N SER A 382 -0.75 15.25 -19.38
CA SER A 382 0.16 14.41 -18.57
C SER A 382 0.20 12.93 -19.01
N PHE A 383 -0.87 12.41 -19.62
CA PHE A 383 -1.02 10.96 -19.88
C PHE A 383 -1.22 10.59 -21.35
N ARG A 384 -1.24 11.55 -22.28
CA ARG A 384 -1.50 11.28 -23.72
C ARG A 384 -0.57 10.24 -24.36
N ARG A 385 0.68 10.14 -23.90
CA ARG A 385 1.66 9.16 -24.39
C ARG A 385 2.10 8.16 -23.31
N PHE A 386 1.41 8.14 -22.17
CA PHE A 386 1.78 7.30 -21.04
C PHE A 386 1.15 5.92 -21.18
N SER A 387 1.92 4.86 -20.88
CA SER A 387 1.43 3.49 -20.79
C SER A 387 1.75 2.94 -19.40
N PHE A 388 0.74 2.40 -18.73
CA PHE A 388 0.94 1.69 -17.47
C PHE A 388 1.69 0.40 -17.69
N THR A 389 1.44 -0.29 -18.82
CA THR A 389 2.18 -1.50 -19.20
C THR A 389 3.68 -1.23 -19.27
N ASP A 390 4.09 -0.12 -19.88
CA ASP A 390 5.51 0.23 -20.02
C ASP A 390 6.11 0.68 -18.68
N ALA A 391 5.42 1.55 -17.93
CA ALA A 391 5.87 2.00 -16.61
C ALA A 391 6.09 0.84 -15.62
N VAL A 392 5.24 -0.18 -15.68
CA VAL A 392 5.37 -1.44 -14.95
C VAL A 392 6.62 -2.19 -15.39
N ASN A 393 6.88 -2.28 -16.70
CA ASN A 393 8.04 -2.97 -17.24
C ASN A 393 9.37 -2.25 -16.93
N GLU A 394 9.35 -0.94 -16.71
CA GLU A 394 10.53 -0.16 -16.29
C GLU A 394 10.91 -0.38 -14.82
N VAL A 395 10.01 -0.92 -13.98
CA VAL A 395 10.32 -1.19 -12.58
C VAL A 395 11.43 -2.23 -12.50
N ARG A 396 12.55 -1.83 -11.90
CA ARG A 396 13.73 -2.67 -11.70
C ARG A 396 13.35 -3.94 -10.91
N LEU A 397 13.76 -5.09 -11.43
CA LEU A 397 13.72 -6.36 -10.70
C LEU A 397 14.88 -6.38 -9.70
N VAL A 398 14.55 -6.45 -8.42
CA VAL A 398 15.46 -6.68 -7.30
C VAL A 398 15.27 -8.14 -6.86
N THR A 399 16.14 -9.01 -7.34
CA THR A 399 16.10 -10.46 -7.04
C THR A 399 16.90 -10.80 -5.77
N SER A 400 16.52 -11.89 -5.09
CA SER A 400 17.20 -12.44 -3.91
C SER A 400 18.73 -12.52 -3.98
N PRO A 401 19.39 -12.84 -5.12
CA PRO A 401 20.85 -12.77 -5.26
C PRO A 401 21.46 -11.37 -5.12
N GLU A 402 20.74 -10.25 -5.34
CA GLU A 402 21.25 -8.92 -4.96
C GLU A 402 21.13 -8.68 -3.45
N ILE A 403 20.15 -9.28 -2.76
CA ILE A 403 20.02 -9.24 -1.30
C ILE A 403 21.16 -10.04 -0.66
N GLU A 404 21.44 -11.23 -1.20
CA GLU A 404 22.61 -12.04 -0.87
C GLU A 404 23.90 -11.38 -1.31
N GLY A 405 23.95 -10.69 -2.46
CA GLY A 405 25.11 -9.98 -2.97
C GLY A 405 25.45 -8.70 -2.21
N ILE A 406 24.47 -8.02 -1.60
CA ILE A 406 24.70 -6.90 -0.67
C ILE A 406 25.22 -7.44 0.67
N GLY A 407 24.63 -8.54 1.15
CA GLY A 407 25.15 -9.29 2.30
C GLY A 407 26.55 -9.84 2.07
N SER A 408 26.81 -10.39 0.88
CA SER A 408 28.09 -11.00 0.49
C SER A 408 29.14 -9.92 0.29
N ARG A 409 28.85 -8.81 -0.39
CA ARG A 409 29.81 -7.70 -0.54
C ARG A 409 30.22 -7.10 0.80
N LEU A 410 29.29 -7.02 1.75
CA LEU A 410 29.61 -6.56 3.11
C LEU A 410 30.45 -7.62 3.84
N ASP A 411 30.08 -8.89 3.73
CA ASP A 411 30.79 -10.00 4.34
C ASP A 411 32.19 -10.17 3.73
N ASP A 412 32.35 -9.92 2.44
CA ASP A 412 33.61 -9.96 1.69
C ASP A 412 34.51 -8.79 2.05
N ALA A 413 33.96 -7.56 2.14
CA ALA A 413 34.70 -6.41 2.64
C ALA A 413 35.15 -6.63 4.10
N CYS A 414 34.30 -7.20 4.95
CA CYS A 414 34.66 -7.57 6.31
C CYS A 414 35.72 -8.68 6.35
N ARG A 415 35.71 -9.66 5.44
CA ARG A 415 36.75 -10.69 5.32
C ARG A 415 38.08 -10.11 4.82
N VAL A 416 38.05 -9.16 3.88
CA VAL A 416 39.24 -8.48 3.36
C VAL A 416 39.88 -7.61 4.44
N LEU A 417 39.10 -6.78 5.13
CA LEU A 417 39.54 -6.06 6.33
C LEU A 417 40.04 -7.02 7.41
N GLY A 418 39.33 -8.14 7.59
CA GLY A 418 39.69 -9.24 8.47
C GLY A 418 41.12 -9.72 8.24
N LYS A 419 41.46 -10.01 6.98
CA LYS A 419 42.79 -10.46 6.57
C LYS A 419 43.84 -9.36 6.66
N GLN A 420 43.54 -8.15 6.22
CA GLN A 420 44.48 -7.02 6.21
C GLN A 420 44.91 -6.61 7.63
N CYS A 421 43.98 -6.68 8.60
CA CYS A 421 44.22 -6.27 9.98
C CYS A 421 44.48 -7.44 10.94
N GLY A 422 44.65 -8.67 10.45
CA GLY A 422 44.98 -9.83 11.30
C GLY A 422 43.89 -10.21 12.32
N LEU A 423 42.62 -10.07 11.93
CA LEU A 423 41.49 -10.50 12.75
C LEU A 423 41.38 -12.02 12.74
N THR A 424 41.04 -12.59 13.90
CA THR A 424 40.74 -14.02 14.01
C THR A 424 39.43 -14.36 13.29
N PRO A 425 39.16 -15.64 12.97
CA PRO A 425 37.89 -16.04 12.37
C PRO A 425 36.68 -15.57 13.19
N ARG A 426 36.77 -15.67 14.51
CA ARG A 426 35.70 -15.25 15.43
C ARG A 426 35.53 -13.74 15.51
N GLU A 427 36.62 -12.98 15.46
CA GLU A 427 36.54 -11.51 15.38
C GLU A 427 35.95 -11.07 14.02
N THR A 428 36.29 -11.74 12.93
CA THR A 428 35.72 -11.45 11.59
C THR A 428 34.21 -11.72 11.54
N GLU A 429 33.75 -12.81 12.16
CA GLU A 429 32.33 -13.11 12.34
C GLU A 429 31.59 -12.03 13.14
N ILE A 430 32.22 -11.52 14.21
CA ILE A 430 31.67 -10.44 15.03
C ILE A 430 31.67 -9.11 14.24
N LEU A 431 32.73 -8.82 13.48
CA LEU A 431 32.83 -7.65 12.60
C LEU A 431 31.64 -7.56 11.65
N VAL A 432 31.33 -8.68 10.97
CA VAL A 432 30.19 -8.78 10.05
C VAL A 432 28.88 -8.40 10.74
N LEU A 433 28.63 -8.89 11.95
CA LEU A 433 27.40 -8.59 12.68
C LEU A 433 27.33 -7.12 13.11
N LEU A 434 28.45 -6.55 13.55
CA LEU A 434 28.53 -5.14 13.92
C LEU A 434 28.31 -4.22 12.71
N ALA A 435 28.89 -4.56 11.56
CA ALA A 435 28.72 -3.87 10.29
C ALA A 435 27.27 -3.96 9.78
N LYS A 436 26.59 -5.09 10.00
CA LYS A 436 25.15 -5.28 9.74
C LYS A 436 24.23 -4.54 10.73
N GLY A 437 24.77 -3.68 11.59
CA GLY A 437 23.94 -2.91 12.52
C GLY A 437 23.47 -3.69 13.75
N ARG A 438 24.03 -4.88 14.05
CA ARG A 438 23.73 -5.63 15.28
C ARG A 438 24.58 -5.15 16.47
N ASP A 439 24.04 -5.29 17.68
CA ASP A 439 24.70 -4.87 18.92
C ASP A 439 25.34 -6.06 19.67
N GLY A 440 26.13 -5.76 20.71
CA GLY A 440 26.85 -6.79 21.46
C GLY A 440 25.94 -7.80 22.19
N LYS A 441 24.69 -7.43 22.49
CA LYS A 441 23.70 -8.34 23.10
C LYS A 441 23.21 -9.36 22.08
N PHE A 442 22.87 -8.90 20.87
CA PHE A 442 22.51 -9.77 19.77
C PHE A 442 23.63 -10.74 19.40
N VAL A 443 24.89 -10.28 19.41
CA VAL A 443 26.06 -11.13 19.13
C VAL A 443 26.23 -12.21 20.22
N ALA A 444 26.01 -11.86 21.49
CA ALA A 444 26.08 -12.79 22.61
C ALA A 444 25.03 -13.90 22.50
N GLU A 445 23.79 -13.54 22.18
CA GLU A 445 22.68 -14.49 21.96
C GLU A 445 22.95 -15.40 20.75
N LYS A 446 23.35 -14.80 19.61
CA LYS A 446 23.57 -15.56 18.36
C LYS A 446 24.67 -16.60 18.48
N TYR A 447 25.73 -16.29 19.22
CA TYR A 447 26.89 -17.16 19.37
C TYR A 447 26.92 -17.96 20.67
N VAL A 448 25.87 -17.84 21.50
CA VAL A 448 25.77 -18.50 22.82
C VAL A 448 27.00 -18.18 23.69
N LEU A 449 27.35 -16.89 23.76
CA LEU A 449 28.49 -16.37 24.53
C LEU A 449 27.99 -15.43 25.63
N SER A 450 28.78 -15.27 26.70
CA SER A 450 28.48 -14.24 27.70
C SER A 450 28.65 -12.84 27.10
N TYR A 451 27.83 -11.88 27.53
CA TYR A 451 27.95 -10.49 27.09
C TYR A 451 29.34 -9.90 27.39
N GLN A 452 29.95 -10.32 28.52
CA GLN A 452 31.29 -9.89 28.89
C GLN A 452 32.36 -10.41 27.93
N THR A 453 32.23 -11.65 27.48
CA THR A 453 33.11 -12.26 26.47
C THR A 453 33.01 -11.52 25.13
N VAL A 454 31.79 -11.20 24.70
CA VAL A 454 31.57 -10.42 23.47
C VAL A 454 32.17 -9.01 23.58
N LYS A 455 32.00 -8.34 24.73
CA LYS A 455 32.59 -7.01 24.96
C LYS A 455 34.12 -7.04 24.84
N THR A 456 34.77 -8.09 25.32
CA THR A 456 36.22 -8.29 25.16
C THR A 456 36.61 -8.48 23.70
N HIS A 457 35.88 -9.31 22.94
CA HIS A 457 36.13 -9.48 21.51
C HIS A 457 35.94 -8.19 20.71
N ILE A 458 34.91 -7.40 21.01
CA ILE A 458 34.69 -6.09 20.37
C ILE A 458 35.84 -5.13 20.67
N LYS A 459 36.34 -5.10 21.91
CA LYS A 459 37.47 -4.25 22.29
C LYS A 459 38.75 -4.64 21.54
N HIS A 460 39.03 -5.93 21.41
CA HIS A 460 40.20 -6.42 20.66
C HIS A 460 40.08 -6.14 19.17
N LEU A 461 38.88 -6.30 18.61
CA LEU A 461 38.57 -5.97 17.23
C LEU A 461 38.77 -4.47 16.94
N TYR A 462 38.32 -3.58 17.83
CA TYR A 462 38.49 -2.13 17.67
C TYR A 462 39.96 -1.73 17.73
N ALA A 463 40.73 -2.33 18.64
CA ALA A 463 42.17 -2.12 18.74
C ALA A 463 42.91 -2.58 17.47
N LYS A 464 42.56 -3.76 16.91
CA LYS A 464 43.18 -4.28 15.68
C LYS A 464 42.82 -3.48 14.43
N LEU A 465 41.61 -2.91 14.39
CA LEU A 465 41.16 -2.03 13.30
C LEU A 465 41.60 -0.57 13.50
N SER A 466 42.24 -0.24 14.64
CA SER A 466 42.61 1.13 15.02
C SER A 466 41.45 2.14 15.00
N ILE A 467 40.28 1.70 15.45
CA ILE A 467 39.05 2.52 15.50
C ILE A 467 38.54 2.67 16.93
N HIS A 468 37.78 3.74 17.17
CA HIS A 468 37.29 4.09 18.49
C HIS A 468 35.76 4.11 18.58
N SER A 469 35.07 4.04 17.44
CA SER A 469 33.62 4.09 17.38
C SER A 469 33.03 3.11 16.38
N ARG A 470 31.76 2.75 16.62
CA ARG A 470 30.96 1.97 15.68
C ARG A 470 30.75 2.70 14.35
N GLN A 471 30.70 4.03 14.39
CA GLN A 471 30.55 4.83 13.18
C GLN A 471 31.80 4.73 12.30
N GLU A 472 32.99 4.79 12.90
CA GLU A 472 34.26 4.54 12.20
C GLU A 472 34.32 3.13 11.62
N LEU A 473 33.83 2.11 12.33
CA LEU A 473 33.73 0.75 11.80
C LEU A 473 32.92 0.69 10.51
N ILE A 474 31.74 1.32 10.50
CA ILE A 474 30.86 1.34 9.32
C ILE A 474 31.54 2.09 8.16
N SER A 475 32.14 3.24 8.44
CA SER A 475 32.87 4.01 7.43
C SER A 475 34.05 3.25 6.82
N LEU A 476 34.79 2.48 7.62
CA LEU A 476 35.92 1.67 7.15
C LEU A 476 35.45 0.53 6.22
N VAL A 477 34.34 -0.13 6.57
CA VAL A 477 33.74 -1.18 5.74
C VAL A 477 33.21 -0.61 4.44
N ASP A 478 32.52 0.53 4.47
CA ASP A 478 32.01 1.21 3.28
C ASP A 478 33.15 1.61 2.32
N GLN A 479 34.25 2.17 2.84
CA GLN A 479 35.44 2.49 2.03
C GLN A 479 36.05 1.27 1.37
N THR A 480 36.12 0.15 2.09
CA THR A 480 36.64 -1.12 1.57
C THR A 480 35.73 -1.68 0.47
N GLN A 481 34.41 -1.57 0.62
CA GLN A 481 33.46 -1.95 -0.43
C GLN A 481 33.64 -1.13 -1.70
N VAL A 482 33.86 0.19 -1.56
CA VAL A 482 34.11 1.09 -2.71
C VAL A 482 35.42 0.73 -3.40
N ALA A 483 36.49 0.46 -2.65
CA ALA A 483 37.78 0.05 -3.21
C ALA A 483 37.70 -1.28 -3.98
N MET A 484 36.96 -2.27 -3.45
CA MET A 484 36.76 -3.55 -4.15
C MET A 484 35.90 -3.41 -5.42
N ALA A 485 34.93 -2.49 -5.42
CA ALA A 485 34.11 -2.19 -6.60
C ALA A 485 34.90 -1.46 -7.70
N ALA A 486 35.92 -0.66 -7.34
CA ALA A 486 36.80 0.00 -8.30
C ALA A 486 37.77 -0.98 -8.97
N GLY A 487 38.40 -1.88 -8.20
CA GLY A 487 39.34 -2.87 -8.76
C GLY A 487 38.70 -3.88 -9.71
N THR A 488 37.43 -4.25 -9.48
CA THR A 488 36.67 -5.16 -10.38
C THR A 488 36.20 -4.49 -11.68
N ALA A 489 36.23 -3.16 -11.75
CA ALA A 489 35.89 -2.40 -12.96
C ALA A 489 37.11 -2.21 -13.88
N GLU A 490 38.31 -2.04 -13.33
CA GLU A 490 39.58 -2.03 -14.10
C GLU A 490 39.87 -3.40 -14.72
N GLU A 491 39.69 -4.48 -13.97
CA GLU A 491 39.92 -5.86 -14.45
C GLU A 491 38.96 -6.28 -15.58
N ARG A 492 37.80 -5.61 -15.72
CA ARG A 492 36.83 -5.80 -16.81
C ARG A 492 37.05 -4.86 -18.00
N ALA A 493 37.90 -3.85 -17.87
CA ALA A 493 38.24 -2.92 -18.96
C ALA A 493 39.49 -3.37 -19.73
N GLU A 494 40.31 -4.24 -19.13
CA GLU A 494 41.57 -4.76 -19.71
C GLU A 494 41.44 -6.16 -20.32
N GLY A 495 40.30 -6.85 -20.17
CA GLY A 495 40.00 -8.15 -20.78
C GLY A 495 38.83 -8.06 -21.76
#